data_AF-A0A918GBU7-F1
#
_entry.id   AF-A0A918GBU7-F1
#
_cell.length_a   1.000
_cell.length_b   1.000
_cell.length_c   1.000
_cell.angle_alpha   90.00
_cell.angle_beta   90.00
_cell.angle_gamma   90.00
#
_symmetry.space_group_name_H-M   'P 1'
#
loop_
_entity.id
_entity.type
_entity.pdbx_description
1 polymer ?
#
loop_
_entity_poly.entity_id
_entity_poly.type
_entity_poly.pdbx_seq_one_letter_code
_entity_poly.pdbx_strand_id
1 'polypeptide(L)'
;MFRTAALAAATFAAAGLSLLVAAPAQATAADCLKVLQWVGHNVTEQTVSACRAGESDFAACIVGLSEDGVQDGRIIVAACASASLNTEG
;
A
#
# COMPACT_ATOMS: atom_id res chain seq x y z
N MET A 1 30.21 11.58 3.13
CA MET A 1 30.20 13.01 3.50
C MET A 1 29.27 13.75 2.54
N PHE A 2 28.63 14.80 3.05
CA PHE A 2 27.26 15.24 2.72
C PHE A 2 27.03 15.95 1.37
N ARG A 3 25.81 15.71 0.86
CA ARG A 3 24.79 16.65 0.33
C ARG A 3 25.17 17.64 -0.76
N THR A 4 24.39 17.62 -1.85
CA THR A 4 23.69 18.81 -2.38
C THR A 4 22.79 18.41 -3.56
N ALA A 5 21.49 18.43 -3.33
CA ALA A 5 20.52 18.71 -4.39
C ALA A 5 19.39 19.50 -3.73
N ALA A 6 19.65 20.80 -3.61
CA ALA A 6 18.67 21.79 -3.25
C ALA A 6 17.75 22.03 -4.44
N LEU A 7 16.46 21.73 -4.29
CA LEU A 7 15.34 22.30 -5.06
C LEU A 7 14.18 22.36 -4.04
N ALA A 8 13.97 23.50 -3.38
CA ALA A 8 13.00 24.54 -3.78
C ALA A 8 11.58 23.95 -3.94
N ALA A 9 10.52 24.45 -3.33
CA ALA A 9 10.25 25.53 -2.40
C ALA A 9 8.77 25.35 -2.01
N ALA A 10 8.37 25.74 -0.79
CA ALA A 10 7.19 26.57 -0.57
C ALA A 10 6.92 26.70 0.93
N THR A 11 7.37 27.82 1.49
CA THR A 11 6.80 28.39 2.70
C THR A 11 5.35 28.79 2.42
N PHE A 12 4.40 27.91 2.75
CA PHE A 12 3.00 28.30 2.85
C PHE A 12 2.74 28.87 4.25
N ALA A 13 2.89 30.19 4.36
CA ALA A 13 2.26 30.95 5.42
C ALA A 13 0.76 31.02 5.12
N ALA A 14 -0.02 30.19 5.81
CA ALA A 14 -1.47 30.37 5.93
C ALA A 14 -1.87 29.98 7.36
N ALA A 15 -2.04 30.99 8.19
CA ALA A 15 -2.62 30.86 9.52
C ALA A 15 -4.06 30.36 9.42
N GLY A 16 -4.43 29.44 10.32
CA GLY A 16 -5.82 29.27 10.74
C GLY A 16 -6.68 28.33 9.90
N LEU A 17 -6.35 27.06 9.87
CA LEU A 17 -7.30 25.94 9.93
C LEU A 17 -6.46 24.66 10.00
N SER A 18 -6.60 23.91 11.09
CA SER A 18 -6.02 22.58 11.28
C SER A 18 -6.66 21.60 10.29
N LEU A 19 -6.39 21.77 9.01
CA LEU A 19 -6.69 20.77 8.00
C LEU A 19 -5.63 19.71 8.18
N LEU A 20 -6.04 18.65 8.88
CA LEU A 20 -5.40 17.35 8.86
C LEU A 20 -5.08 17.01 7.39
N VAL A 21 -3.84 17.28 6.98
CA VAL A 21 -3.23 16.60 5.86
C VAL A 21 -3.06 15.17 6.36
N ALA A 22 -4.11 14.37 6.19
CA ALA A 22 -3.98 12.94 6.16
C ALA A 22 -3.06 12.64 4.98
N ALA A 23 -1.75 12.58 5.24
CA ALA A 23 -0.88 11.74 4.44
C ALA A 23 -1.60 10.39 4.30
N PRO A 24 -1.60 9.73 3.13
CA PRO A 24 -2.04 8.34 3.07
C PRO A 24 -1.07 7.57 3.98
N ALA A 25 -1.46 7.40 5.24
CA ALA A 25 -0.47 7.30 6.30
C ALA A 25 0.30 5.99 6.22
N GLN A 26 -0.28 4.94 5.64
CA GLN A 26 0.32 3.62 5.63
C GLN A 26 -0.31 2.83 4.47
N ALA A 27 0.39 2.72 3.33
CA ALA A 27 0.21 1.61 2.40
C ALA A 27 0.33 0.33 3.25
N THR A 28 -0.81 -0.30 3.51
CA THR A 28 -0.98 -1.36 4.51
C THR A 28 -1.70 -2.53 3.89
N ALA A 29 -1.76 -3.63 4.64
CA ALA A 29 -2.68 -4.71 4.34
C ALA A 29 -4.11 -4.22 4.03
N ALA A 30 -4.55 -3.10 4.60
CA ALA A 30 -5.87 -2.51 4.33
C ALA A 30 -6.07 -2.04 2.88
N ASP A 31 -5.03 -1.53 2.21
CA ASP A 31 -5.12 -1.11 0.81
C ASP A 31 -5.17 -2.32 -0.14
N CYS A 32 -4.39 -3.36 0.16
CA CYS A 32 -4.48 -4.65 -0.52
C CYS A 32 -5.89 -5.24 -0.41
N LEU A 33 -6.48 -5.22 0.78
CA LEU A 33 -7.85 -5.68 1.00
C LEU A 33 -8.89 -4.83 0.25
N LYS A 34 -8.71 -3.51 0.17
CA LYS A 34 -9.59 -2.64 -0.63
C LYS A 34 -9.56 -2.98 -2.11
N VAL A 35 -8.36 -3.21 -2.68
CA VAL A 35 -8.21 -3.60 -4.09
C VAL A 35 -9.00 -4.88 -4.36
N LEU A 36 -8.87 -5.86 -3.47
CA LEU A 36 -9.55 -7.16 -3.57
C LEU A 36 -11.08 -7.01 -3.41
N GLN A 37 -11.55 -6.18 -2.48
CA GLN A 37 -12.99 -5.90 -2.36
C GLN A 37 -13.56 -5.19 -3.59
N TRP A 38 -12.80 -4.26 -4.18
CA TRP A 38 -13.23 -3.51 -5.37
C TRP A 38 -13.48 -4.39 -6.59
N VAL A 39 -12.71 -5.46 -6.72
CA VAL A 39 -12.85 -6.43 -7.81
C VAL A 39 -13.84 -7.55 -7.47
N GLY A 40 -14.51 -7.47 -6.31
CA GLY A 40 -15.48 -8.46 -5.86
C GLY A 40 -14.87 -9.73 -5.28
N HIS A 41 -13.59 -9.74 -4.95
CA HIS A 41 -12.96 -10.86 -4.25
C HIS A 41 -13.43 -10.91 -2.81
N ASN A 42 -13.72 -12.12 -2.34
CA ASN A 42 -14.23 -12.31 -0.99
C ASN A 42 -13.06 -12.33 -0.01
N VAL A 43 -13.02 -11.37 0.91
CA VAL A 43 -11.93 -11.25 1.88
C VAL A 43 -12.08 -12.34 2.95
N THR A 44 -11.13 -13.26 2.98
CA THR A 44 -10.99 -14.31 4.00
C THR A 44 -9.87 -13.96 4.99
N GLU A 45 -9.73 -14.73 6.07
CA GLU A 45 -8.56 -14.61 6.96
C GLU A 45 -7.23 -14.87 6.22
N GLN A 46 -7.24 -15.73 5.21
CA GLN A 46 -6.07 -16.04 4.40
C GLN A 46 -5.72 -14.86 3.49
N THR A 47 -6.72 -14.17 2.91
CA THR A 47 -6.53 -12.91 2.19
C THR A 47 -5.89 -11.83 3.08
N VAL A 48 -6.37 -11.69 4.33
CA VAL A 48 -5.82 -10.72 5.29
C VAL A 48 -4.38 -11.06 5.65
N SER A 49 -4.08 -12.34 5.88
CA SER A 49 -2.73 -12.82 6.16
C SER A 49 -1.77 -12.55 4.99
N ALA A 50 -2.20 -12.85 3.76
CA ALA A 50 -1.42 -12.59 2.55
C ALA A 50 -1.14 -11.09 2.35
N CYS A 51 -2.16 -10.24 2.52
CA CYS A 51 -2.00 -8.80 2.44
C CYS A 51 -1.05 -8.25 3.53
N ARG A 52 -1.08 -8.80 4.75
CA ARG A 52 -0.11 -8.45 5.81
C ARG A 52 1.31 -8.91 5.48
N ALA A 53 1.46 -10.10 4.92
CA ALA A 53 2.77 -10.57 4.46
C ALA A 53 3.36 -9.61 3.41
N GLY A 54 2.52 -9.03 2.54
CA GLY A 54 2.89 -8.03 1.53
C GLY A 54 3.44 -6.71 2.07
N GLU A 55 3.23 -6.41 3.35
CA GLU A 55 3.82 -5.23 4.01
C GLU A 55 5.34 -5.39 4.19
N SER A 56 5.85 -6.63 4.16
CA SER A 56 7.28 -6.94 4.35
C SER A 56 7.89 -7.79 3.24
N ASP A 57 7.08 -8.61 2.56
CA ASP A 57 7.49 -9.53 1.51
C ASP A 57 6.43 -9.60 0.41
N PHE A 58 6.75 -8.94 -0.71
CA PHE A 58 5.91 -8.91 -1.90
C PHE A 58 5.67 -10.31 -2.48
N ALA A 59 6.67 -11.21 -2.45
CA ALA A 59 6.54 -12.56 -2.99
C ALA A 59 5.59 -13.41 -2.13
N ALA A 60 5.68 -13.27 -0.80
CA ALA A 60 4.77 -13.94 0.12
C ALA A 60 3.31 -13.51 -0.07
N CYS A 61 3.07 -12.22 -0.38
CA CYS A 61 1.74 -11.74 -0.73
C CYS A 61 1.18 -12.37 -2.01
N ILE A 62 2.00 -12.45 -3.06
CA ILE A 62 1.59 -13.07 -4.33
C ILE A 62 1.19 -14.53 -4.12
N VAL A 63 2.02 -15.29 -3.42
CA VAL A 63 1.76 -16.70 -3.13
C VAL A 63 0.48 -16.84 -2.30
N GLY A 64 0.36 -16.08 -1.21
CA GLY A 64 -0.80 -16.15 -0.32
C GLY A 64 -2.12 -15.80 -1.01
N LEU A 65 -2.14 -14.78 -1.89
CA LEU A 65 -3.35 -14.43 -2.66
C LEU A 65 -3.67 -15.46 -3.75
N SER A 66 -2.64 -16.05 -4.37
CA SER A 66 -2.85 -17.15 -5.32
C SER A 66 -3.41 -18.40 -4.64
N GLU A 67 -2.96 -18.71 -3.41
CA GLU A 67 -3.46 -19.83 -2.61
C GLU A 67 -4.89 -19.57 -2.07
N ASP A 68 -5.22 -18.31 -1.79
CA ASP A 68 -6.57 -17.86 -1.40
C ASP A 68 -7.57 -17.93 -2.58
N GLY A 69 -7.10 -18.13 -3.81
CA GLY A 69 -7.94 -18.34 -4.99
C GLY A 69 -8.13 -17.10 -5.85
N VAL A 70 -7.35 -16.03 -5.66
CA VAL A 70 -7.27 -14.94 -6.63
C VAL A 70 -6.60 -15.50 -7.89
N GLN A 71 -7.31 -15.52 -9.01
CA GLN A 71 -6.81 -16.10 -10.27
C GLN A 71 -6.26 -15.05 -11.24
N ASP A 72 -6.64 -13.78 -11.08
CA ASP A 72 -6.14 -12.69 -11.94
C ASP A 72 -4.81 -12.17 -11.39
N GLY A 73 -3.72 -12.54 -12.06
CA GLY A 73 -2.37 -12.11 -11.69
C GLY A 73 -2.19 -10.58 -11.66
N ARG A 74 -2.96 -9.81 -12.43
CA ARG A 74 -2.89 -8.34 -12.37
C ARG A 74 -3.49 -7.80 -11.08
N ILE A 75 -4.57 -8.42 -10.61
CA ILE A 75 -5.21 -8.07 -9.34
C ILE A 75 -4.27 -8.40 -8.19
N ILE A 76 -3.63 -9.58 -8.21
CA ILE A 76 -2.63 -9.98 -7.22
C ILE A 76 -1.50 -8.95 -7.15
N VAL A 77 -0.89 -8.61 -8.29
CA VAL A 77 0.22 -7.65 -8.34
C VAL A 77 -0.21 -6.27 -7.90
N ALA A 78 -1.40 -5.79 -8.30
CA ALA A 78 -1.91 -4.49 -7.87
C ALA A 78 -2.19 -4.45 -6.35
N ALA A 79 -2.78 -5.50 -5.80
CA ALA A 79 -3.06 -5.61 -4.37
C ALA A 79 -1.76 -5.68 -3.56
N CYS A 80 -0.82 -6.53 -3.94
CA CYS A 80 0.48 -6.62 -3.25
C CYS A 80 1.29 -5.34 -3.39
N ALA A 81 1.29 -4.69 -4.57
CA ALA A 81 1.98 -3.42 -4.76
C ALA A 81 1.40 -2.35 -3.83
N SER A 82 0.06 -2.31 -3.68
CA SER A 82 -0.59 -1.38 -2.75
C SER A 82 -0.24 -1.62 -1.28
N ALA A 83 0.20 -2.82 -0.89
CA ALA A 83 0.72 -3.10 0.45
C ALA A 83 2.22 -2.76 0.60
N SER A 84 3.01 -2.86 -0.48
CA SER A 84 4.48 -2.72 -0.45
C SER A 84 5.02 -1.33 -0.83
N LEU A 85 4.19 -0.41 -1.34
CA LEU A 85 4.61 0.91 -1.86
C LEU A 85 5.25 1.86 -0.82
N ASN A 86 5.39 1.47 0.45
CA ASN A 86 6.20 2.18 1.45
C ASN A 86 7.62 1.62 1.62
N THR A 87 8.03 0.59 0.86
CA THR A 87 9.41 0.08 0.86
C THR A 87 10.32 0.84 -0.13
N GLU A 88 10.00 2.09 -0.45
CA GLU A 88 10.87 2.98 -1.23
C GLU A 88 11.21 4.23 -0.42
N GLY A 89 12.27 4.17 0.39
CA GLY A 89 12.95 5.37 0.93
C GLY A 89 13.31 5.33 2.41
#